data_AF-A0A920MQZ6-F1
#
_entry.id   AF-A0A920MQZ6-F1
#
_cell.length_a   1.000
_cell.length_b   1.000
_cell.length_c   1.000
_cell.angle_alpha   90.00
_cell.angle_beta   90.00
_cell.angle_gamma   90.00
#
_symmetry.space_group_name_H-M   'P 1'
#
loop_
_entity.id
_entity.type
_entity.pdbx_description
1 polymer ?
#
loop_
_entity_poly.entity_id
_entity_poly.type
_entity_poly.pdbx_seq_one_letter_code
_entity_poly.pdbx_strand_id
1 'polypeptide(L)'
;MATHPQKDALVILSKEMAQAATGMAAGVMNYLGGRPSVSSSIHLYSFLFPKDQVPVGVDINDQLLNVDIPCDGGFVPLPGNQRSISGISNQEMQVSVPLIKLAFARSGDKGDHANIGVIARRPEFLPFIQNALTPEAISKYFDHVIHGEVMSWDVPGINGINFLLKNSLGGGGMSSLNIDPQGKSYAQQLLDHEIPISDSIAKELD
;
A
#
# COMPACT_ATOMS: atom_id res chain seq x y z
N MET A 1 -13.88 -6.40 -13.25
CA MET A 1 -15.03 -5.94 -12.44
C MET A 1 -15.43 -4.55 -12.94
N ALA A 2 -16.66 -4.07 -12.68
CA ALA A 2 -17.16 -2.79 -13.19
C ALA A 2 -18.06 -2.08 -12.18
N THR A 3 -18.04 -0.73 -12.18
CA THR A 3 -18.95 0.12 -11.41
C THR A 3 -19.75 1.03 -12.36
N HIS A 4 -20.97 1.40 -11.96
CA HIS A 4 -21.80 2.33 -12.72
C HIS A 4 -22.81 3.04 -11.81
N PRO A 5 -23.13 4.32 -12.04
CA PRO A 5 -24.12 5.06 -11.23
C PRO A 5 -25.54 4.47 -11.32
N GLN A 6 -25.90 3.90 -12.46
CA GLN A 6 -27.19 3.25 -12.67
C GLN A 6 -27.07 1.74 -12.48
N LYS A 7 -27.79 1.20 -11.49
CA LYS A 7 -27.87 -0.23 -11.21
C LYS A 7 -28.33 -1.05 -12.42
N ASP A 8 -29.29 -0.54 -13.18
CA ASP A 8 -29.89 -1.25 -14.32
C ASP A 8 -28.88 -1.54 -15.43
N ALA A 9 -27.91 -0.65 -15.66
CA ALA A 9 -26.83 -0.88 -16.62
C ALA A 9 -25.95 -2.07 -16.21
N LEU A 10 -25.65 -2.22 -14.92
CA LEU A 10 -24.89 -3.37 -14.40
C LEU A 10 -25.72 -4.66 -14.41
N VAL A 11 -27.05 -4.55 -14.26
CA VAL A 11 -27.95 -5.70 -14.40
C VAL A 11 -27.92 -6.20 -15.85
N ILE A 12 -27.89 -5.31 -16.85
CA ILE A 12 -27.72 -5.69 -18.26
C ILE A 12 -26.36 -6.36 -18.47
N LEU A 13 -25.27 -5.74 -18.00
CA LEU A 13 -23.92 -6.33 -18.10
C LEU A 13 -23.84 -7.74 -17.47
N SER A 14 -24.42 -7.91 -16.28
CA SER A 14 -24.50 -9.20 -15.60
C SER A 14 -25.29 -10.25 -16.41
N LYS A 15 -26.29 -9.82 -17.20
CA LYS A 15 -27.04 -10.71 -18.10
C LYS A 15 -26.19 -11.22 -19.27
N GLU A 16 -25.28 -10.40 -19.78
CA GLU A 16 -24.38 -10.71 -20.91
C GLU A 16 -23.19 -11.61 -20.51
N MET A 17 -22.87 -11.71 -19.22
CA MET A 17 -21.84 -12.63 -18.75
C MET A 17 -22.31 -14.09 -18.90
N ALA A 18 -21.84 -14.77 -19.95
CA ALA A 18 -22.13 -16.17 -20.22
C ALA A 18 -21.56 -17.09 -19.13
N GLN A 19 -22.33 -18.10 -18.73
CA GLN A 19 -21.93 -19.09 -17.74
C GLN A 19 -20.90 -20.06 -18.36
N ALA A 20 -19.65 -20.01 -17.90
CA ALA A 20 -18.64 -20.98 -18.31
C ALA A 20 -18.83 -22.30 -17.53
N ALA A 21 -19.85 -23.09 -17.86
CA ALA A 21 -20.08 -24.39 -17.21
C ALA A 21 -19.38 -25.56 -17.93
N THR A 22 -18.83 -25.39 -19.13
CA THR A 22 -18.45 -26.52 -20.00
C THR A 22 -16.95 -26.71 -20.26
N GLY A 23 -16.04 -26.14 -19.45
CA GLY A 23 -14.60 -26.42 -19.61
C GLY A 23 -13.67 -25.77 -18.58
N MET A 24 -13.62 -26.25 -17.34
CA MET A 24 -12.84 -25.59 -16.28
C MET A 24 -11.64 -26.42 -15.75
N ALA A 25 -10.52 -25.73 -15.54
CA ALA A 25 -9.35 -26.12 -14.76
C ALA A 25 -9.29 -25.34 -13.43
N ALA A 26 -8.39 -25.70 -12.51
CA ALA A 26 -8.40 -25.28 -11.09
C ALA A 26 -8.46 -23.75 -10.86
N GLY A 27 -9.41 -23.29 -10.01
CA GLY A 27 -9.64 -21.87 -9.67
C GLY A 27 -11.11 -21.37 -9.67
N VAL A 28 -12.10 -22.27 -9.67
CA VAL A 28 -13.52 -21.98 -9.94
C VAL A 28 -14.23 -21.30 -8.75
N MET A 29 -14.92 -20.16 -8.98
CA MET A 29 -15.42 -19.24 -7.93
C MET A 29 -16.92 -19.34 -7.56
N ASN A 30 -17.71 -20.32 -8.02
CA ASN A 30 -19.07 -20.46 -7.48
C ASN A 30 -19.62 -21.90 -7.63
N TYR A 31 -19.90 -22.54 -6.50
CA TYR A 31 -20.44 -23.91 -6.42
C TYR A 31 -21.96 -23.99 -6.68
N LEU A 32 -22.67 -22.86 -6.75
CA LEU A 32 -24.14 -22.81 -6.75
C LEU A 32 -24.79 -22.14 -7.97
N GLY A 33 -24.01 -21.78 -9.00
CA GLY A 33 -24.54 -21.33 -10.29
C GLY A 33 -25.36 -20.02 -10.23
N GLY A 34 -24.83 -18.94 -10.80
CA GLY A 34 -25.59 -17.69 -10.92
C GLY A 34 -24.78 -16.56 -11.53
N ARG A 35 -25.49 -15.62 -12.16
CA ARG A 35 -24.90 -14.36 -12.64
C ARG A 35 -24.46 -13.51 -11.44
N PRO A 36 -23.36 -12.75 -11.53
CA PRO A 36 -22.92 -11.87 -10.45
C PRO A 36 -24.04 -10.89 -10.05
N SER A 37 -24.42 -10.88 -8.78
CA SER A 37 -25.40 -9.93 -8.26
C SER A 37 -24.83 -8.51 -8.23
N VAL A 38 -25.63 -7.53 -8.63
CA VAL A 38 -25.24 -6.11 -8.51
C VAL A 38 -25.44 -5.64 -7.07
N SER A 39 -24.38 -5.13 -6.45
CA SER A 39 -24.37 -4.55 -5.11
C SER A 39 -23.93 -3.09 -5.13
N SER A 40 -24.19 -2.37 -4.04
CA SER A 40 -23.67 -1.01 -3.86
C SER A 40 -22.15 -1.01 -3.72
N SER A 41 -21.48 -0.04 -4.34
CA SER A 41 -20.05 0.23 -4.13
C SER A 41 -19.88 1.13 -2.92
N ILE A 42 -19.32 0.58 -1.83
CA ILE A 42 -19.14 1.31 -0.57
C ILE A 42 -17.73 1.88 -0.53
N HIS A 43 -17.61 3.21 -0.43
CA HIS A 43 -16.33 3.89 -0.30
C HIS A 43 -16.10 4.31 1.16
N LEU A 44 -14.88 4.07 1.65
CA LEU A 44 -14.46 4.53 2.97
C LEU A 44 -13.86 5.94 2.86
N TYR A 45 -14.39 6.88 3.62
CA TYR A 45 -13.83 8.22 3.77
C TYR A 45 -13.45 8.44 5.23
N SER A 46 -12.16 8.69 5.47
CA SER A 46 -11.64 9.00 6.80
C SER A 46 -11.42 10.50 6.93
N PHE A 47 -11.91 11.09 8.02
CA PHE A 47 -11.74 12.51 8.33
C PHE A 47 -11.56 12.70 9.84
N LEU A 48 -11.05 13.86 10.23
CA LEU A 48 -10.95 14.24 11.63
C LEU A 48 -12.26 14.90 12.06
N PHE A 49 -12.78 14.50 13.22
CA PHE A 49 -13.97 15.11 13.83
C PHE A 49 -13.59 15.82 15.15
N PRO A 50 -14.09 17.03 15.42
CA PRO A 50 -13.78 17.76 16.65
C PRO A 50 -14.21 16.97 17.90
N LYS A 51 -13.26 16.76 18.83
CA LYS A 51 -13.49 15.96 20.05
C LYS A 51 -14.51 16.61 20.98
N ASP A 52 -14.52 17.94 21.04
CA ASP A 52 -15.45 18.75 21.84
C ASP A 52 -16.92 18.60 21.39
N GLN A 53 -17.16 18.08 20.19
CA GLN A 53 -18.50 17.78 19.67
C GLN A 53 -18.94 16.33 19.92
N VAL A 54 -18.10 15.51 20.56
CA VAL A 54 -18.43 14.11 20.88
C VAL A 54 -18.77 14.02 22.37
N PRO A 55 -20.06 13.90 22.76
CA PRO A 55 -20.42 13.69 24.15
C PRO A 55 -19.92 12.31 24.60
N VAL A 56 -19.14 12.28 25.68
CA VAL A 56 -18.65 11.04 26.29
C VAL A 56 -19.23 10.92 27.69
N GLY A 57 -19.79 9.75 27.99
CA GLY A 57 -20.33 9.43 29.30
C GLY A 57 -20.26 7.94 29.59
N VAL A 58 -20.37 7.58 30.86
CA VAL A 58 -20.47 6.20 31.34
C VAL A 58 -21.87 6.01 31.91
N ASP A 59 -22.56 4.99 31.44
CA ASP A 59 -23.82 4.54 32.04
C ASP A 59 -23.52 3.51 33.12
N ILE A 60 -23.95 3.77 34.36
CA ILE A 60 -23.89 2.82 35.46
C ILE A 60 -25.26 2.76 36.13
N ASN A 61 -25.91 1.60 36.07
CA ASN A 61 -27.23 1.36 36.66
C ASN A 61 -28.29 2.40 36.21
N ASP A 62 -28.37 2.66 34.91
CA ASP A 62 -29.29 3.63 34.29
C ASP A 62 -29.01 5.09 34.69
N GLN A 63 -27.83 5.38 35.24
CA GLN A 63 -27.35 6.72 35.52
C GLN A 63 -26.20 7.10 34.58
N LEU A 64 -26.46 8.07 33.71
CA LEU A 64 -25.45 8.63 32.80
C LEU A 64 -24.55 9.63 33.56
N LEU A 65 -23.26 9.31 33.64
CA LEU A 65 -22.21 10.16 34.18
C LEU A 65 -21.40 10.75 33.02
N ASN A 66 -21.44 12.07 32.86
CA ASN A 66 -20.63 12.75 31.83
C ASN A 66 -19.14 12.67 32.18
N VAL A 67 -18.30 12.49 31.15
CA VAL A 67 -16.84 12.46 31.27
C VAL A 67 -16.26 13.63 30.49
N ASP A 68 -15.48 14.46 31.19
CA ASP A 68 -14.76 15.56 30.54
C ASP A 68 -13.59 15.01 29.73
N ILE A 69 -13.55 15.34 28.44
CA ILE A 69 -12.49 14.93 27.53
C ILE A 69 -11.52 16.09 27.32
N PRO A 70 -10.22 15.92 27.60
CA PRO A 70 -9.19 16.91 27.27
C PRO A 70 -9.19 17.18 25.76
N CYS A 71 -9.49 18.41 25.40
CA CYS A 71 -9.53 18.89 24.01
C CYS A 71 -8.34 19.79 23.66
N ASP A 72 -7.48 20.09 24.63
CA ASP A 72 -6.26 20.87 24.47
C ASP A 72 -5.09 20.02 23.94
N GLY A 73 -4.00 20.68 23.54
CA GLY A 73 -2.75 20.05 23.12
C GLY A 73 -2.56 19.82 21.60
N GLY A 74 -3.65 19.66 20.84
CA GLY A 74 -3.60 19.53 19.37
C GLY A 74 -2.68 18.41 18.84
N PHE A 75 -2.48 18.36 17.51
CA PHE A 75 -1.45 17.51 16.90
C PHE A 75 -0.18 18.33 16.72
N VAL A 76 0.89 17.95 17.42
CA VAL A 76 2.22 18.50 17.19
C VAL A 76 2.93 17.61 16.16
N PRO A 77 3.16 18.08 14.93
CA PRO A 77 3.90 17.30 13.95
C PRO A 77 5.32 17.07 14.46
N LEU A 78 5.73 15.81 14.51
CA LEU A 78 7.13 15.49 14.72
C LEU A 78 7.94 16.01 13.53
N PRO A 79 9.18 16.48 13.75
CA PRO A 79 10.06 16.84 12.64
C PRO A 79 10.11 15.66 11.66
N GLY A 80 9.82 15.93 10.39
CA GLY A 80 9.73 14.89 9.37
C GLY A 80 11.06 14.14 9.28
N ASN A 81 11.01 12.82 9.32
CA ASN A 81 12.19 12.02 9.05
C ASN A 81 12.56 12.18 7.57
N GLN A 82 13.58 12.98 7.27
CA GLN A 82 14.05 13.19 5.91
C GLN A 82 14.81 11.95 5.43
N ARG A 83 14.63 11.58 4.16
CA ARG A 83 15.42 10.52 3.54
C ARG A 83 16.89 10.93 3.51
N SER A 84 17.72 10.03 4.00
CA SER A 84 19.16 10.09 3.82
C SER A 84 19.46 9.64 2.40
N ILE A 85 20.06 10.52 1.60
CA ILE A 85 20.71 10.12 0.35
C ILE A 85 22.16 9.86 0.71
N SER A 86 22.58 8.60 0.66
CA SER A 86 23.88 8.16 1.17
C SER A 86 25.07 8.68 0.35
N GLY A 87 24.83 9.43 -0.73
CA GLY A 87 25.85 10.13 -1.50
C GLY A 87 26.82 9.22 -2.25
N ILE A 88 26.49 7.93 -2.40
CA ILE A 88 27.30 6.97 -3.17
C ILE A 88 27.38 7.46 -4.61
N SER A 89 28.61 7.63 -5.09
CA SER A 89 28.86 8.05 -6.46
C SER A 89 28.40 6.97 -7.44
N ASN A 90 27.70 7.38 -8.51
CA ASN A 90 27.33 6.49 -9.62
C ASN A 90 28.52 5.71 -10.22
N GLN A 91 29.75 6.19 -10.02
CA GLN A 91 30.97 5.52 -10.49
C GLN A 91 31.31 4.23 -9.73
N GLU A 92 30.80 4.07 -8.50
CA GLU A 92 31.02 2.87 -7.68
C GLU A 92 30.01 1.75 -7.97
N MET A 93 28.93 2.05 -8.70
CA MET A 93 27.85 1.12 -9.04
C MET A 93 28.10 0.49 -10.42
N GLN A 94 28.63 -0.73 -10.45
CA GLN A 94 29.13 -1.38 -11.67
C GLN A 94 28.21 -2.49 -12.18
N VAL A 95 27.42 -3.09 -11.28
CA VAL A 95 26.49 -4.18 -11.59
C VAL A 95 25.14 -3.92 -10.92
N SER A 96 24.08 -4.57 -11.40
CA SER A 96 22.75 -4.50 -10.80
C SER A 96 22.29 -5.90 -10.37
N VAL A 97 21.63 -5.95 -9.22
CA VAL A 97 21.01 -7.17 -8.70
C VAL A 97 19.58 -6.87 -8.27
N PRO A 98 18.67 -7.85 -8.33
CA PRO A 98 17.30 -7.65 -7.87
C PRO A 98 17.28 -7.40 -6.36
N LEU A 99 16.42 -6.49 -5.92
CA LEU A 99 16.27 -6.07 -4.52
C LEU A 99 16.10 -7.24 -3.55
N ILE A 100 15.50 -8.37 -3.98
CA ILE A 100 15.36 -9.59 -3.18
C ILE A 100 16.67 -10.13 -2.59
N LYS A 101 17.81 -9.93 -3.30
CA LYS A 101 19.14 -10.32 -2.81
C LYS A 101 19.62 -9.43 -1.67
N LEU A 102 19.16 -8.18 -1.61
CA LEU A 102 19.64 -7.15 -0.68
C LEU A 102 18.68 -6.87 0.48
N ALA A 103 17.38 -7.10 0.30
CA ALA A 103 16.37 -6.68 1.27
C ALA A 103 15.25 -7.71 1.49
N PHE A 104 14.58 -7.55 2.62
CA PHE A 104 13.23 -8.07 2.86
C PHE A 104 12.22 -6.96 2.60
N ALA A 105 11.07 -7.27 2.01
CA ALA A 105 10.01 -6.30 1.81
C ALA A 105 8.63 -6.85 2.17
N ARG A 106 7.75 -5.97 2.67
CA ARG A 106 6.34 -6.25 2.95
C ARG A 106 5.50 -5.03 2.61
N SER A 107 4.27 -5.26 2.17
CA SER A 107 3.32 -4.19 1.84
C SER A 107 1.96 -4.45 2.45
N GLY A 108 1.17 -3.40 2.58
CA GLY A 108 -0.19 -3.46 3.10
C GLY A 108 -0.98 -2.20 2.80
N ASP A 109 -2.28 -2.28 3.03
CA ASP A 109 -3.20 -1.19 2.77
C ASP A 109 -3.26 -0.18 3.93
N LYS A 110 -3.52 1.07 3.55
CA LYS A 110 -3.83 2.20 4.41
C LYS A 110 -5.00 2.98 3.78
N GLY A 111 -6.17 2.34 3.76
CA GLY A 111 -7.34 2.85 3.04
C GLY A 111 -7.16 2.68 1.54
N ASP A 112 -7.18 3.79 0.80
CA ASP A 112 -6.88 3.80 -0.64
C ASP A 112 -5.36 3.95 -0.94
N HIS A 113 -4.52 3.88 0.09
CA HIS A 113 -3.07 3.98 -0.05
C HIS A 113 -2.44 2.61 0.18
N ALA A 114 -1.26 2.39 -0.38
CA ALA A 114 -0.43 1.23 -0.07
C ALA A 114 0.85 1.69 0.61
N ASN A 115 1.28 0.99 1.66
CA ASN A 115 2.61 1.15 2.22
C ASN A 115 3.52 0.03 1.73
N ILE A 116 4.80 0.33 1.53
CA ILE A 116 5.83 -0.66 1.22
C ILE A 116 7.00 -0.44 2.17
N GLY A 117 7.25 -1.40 3.05
CA GLY A 117 8.43 -1.43 3.91
C GLY A 117 9.53 -2.27 3.27
N VAL A 118 10.74 -1.73 3.24
CA VAL A 118 11.96 -2.38 2.76
C VAL A 118 12.98 -2.38 3.89
N ILE A 119 13.52 -3.55 4.24
CA ILE A 119 14.52 -3.71 5.32
C ILE A 119 15.75 -4.34 4.70
N ALA A 120 16.90 -3.67 4.80
CA ALA A 120 18.15 -4.22 4.30
C ALA A 120 18.52 -5.50 5.06
N ARG A 121 18.93 -6.55 4.36
CA ARG A 121 19.39 -7.81 4.98
C ARG A 121 20.66 -7.61 5.79
N ARG A 122 21.52 -6.72 5.34
CA ARG A 122 22.74 -6.28 6.02
C ARG A 122 22.82 -4.74 6.01
N PRO A 123 23.28 -4.08 7.09
CA PRO A 123 23.34 -2.62 7.17
C PRO A 123 24.11 -1.96 6.00
N GLU A 124 25.19 -2.60 5.54
CA GLU A 124 26.02 -2.16 4.42
C GLU A 124 25.29 -2.09 3.07
N PHE A 125 24.14 -2.76 2.93
CA PHE A 125 23.32 -2.69 1.72
C PHE A 125 22.38 -1.49 1.69
N LEU A 126 22.04 -0.94 2.86
CA LEU A 126 21.08 0.15 2.98
C LEU A 126 21.46 1.36 2.12
N PRO A 127 22.73 1.80 2.05
CA PRO A 127 23.11 2.92 1.21
C PRO A 127 22.78 2.76 -0.29
N PHE A 128 23.00 1.57 -0.84
CA PHE A 128 22.68 1.27 -2.25
C PHE A 128 21.16 1.28 -2.48
N ILE A 129 20.40 0.69 -1.55
CA ILE A 129 18.94 0.67 -1.59
C ILE A 129 18.38 2.10 -1.48
N GLN A 130 18.92 2.93 -0.57
CA GLN A 130 18.50 4.31 -0.38
C GLN A 130 18.72 5.17 -1.62
N ASN A 131 19.85 4.96 -2.31
CA ASN A 131 20.18 5.70 -3.53
C ASN A 131 19.30 5.27 -4.72
N ALA A 132 19.01 3.97 -4.85
CA ALA A 132 18.22 3.44 -5.95
C ALA A 132 16.71 3.68 -5.79
N LEU A 133 16.18 3.50 -4.57
CA LEU A 133 14.75 3.58 -4.29
C LEU A 133 14.34 4.98 -3.81
N THR A 134 14.36 5.95 -4.72
CA THR A 134 13.81 7.29 -4.46
C THR A 134 12.29 7.31 -4.64
N PRO A 135 11.57 8.30 -4.06
CA PRO A 135 10.14 8.48 -4.33
C PRO A 135 9.79 8.49 -5.83
N GLU A 136 10.64 9.10 -6.65
CA GLU A 136 10.47 9.20 -8.10
C GLU A 136 10.65 7.84 -8.79
N ALA A 137 11.65 7.06 -8.37
CA ALA A 137 11.87 5.71 -8.88
C ALA A 137 10.69 4.78 -8.56
N ILE A 138 10.19 4.85 -7.31
CA ILE A 138 9.00 4.09 -6.88
C ILE A 138 7.76 4.55 -7.63
N SER A 139 7.56 5.87 -7.79
CA SER A 139 6.45 6.42 -8.55
C SER A 139 6.45 5.91 -9.99
N LYS A 140 7.62 5.94 -10.65
CA LYS A 140 7.80 5.42 -12.01
C LYS A 140 7.54 3.91 -12.11
N TYR A 141 8.01 3.12 -11.15
CA TYR A 141 7.82 1.67 -11.14
C TYR A 141 6.33 1.29 -10.99
N PHE A 142 5.60 2.03 -10.15
CA PHE A 142 4.18 1.82 -9.87
C PHE A 142 3.24 2.78 -10.64
N ASP A 143 3.69 3.37 -11.74
CA ASP A 143 2.90 4.32 -12.57
C ASP A 143 1.58 3.71 -13.08
N HIS A 144 1.55 2.38 -13.20
CA HIS A 144 0.37 1.61 -13.59
C HIS A 144 -0.76 1.57 -12.54
N VAL A 145 -0.49 1.99 -11.29
CA VAL A 145 -1.48 2.00 -10.19
C VAL A 145 -1.53 3.29 -9.39
N ILE A 146 -0.49 4.11 -9.39
CA ILE A 146 -0.42 5.34 -8.58
C ILE A 146 -1.23 6.47 -9.21
N HIS A 147 -2.09 7.10 -8.40
CA HIS A 147 -2.80 8.34 -8.75
C HIS A 147 -2.53 9.48 -7.77
N GLY A 148 -1.43 9.41 -7.02
CA GLY A 148 -1.06 10.38 -5.99
C GLY A 148 0.46 10.49 -5.80
N GLU A 149 0.87 11.20 -4.76
CA GLU A 149 2.29 11.31 -4.42
C GLU A 149 2.84 10.04 -3.75
N VAL A 150 4.13 9.79 -3.93
CA VAL A 150 4.89 8.82 -3.15
C VAL A 150 5.64 9.56 -2.05
N MET A 151 5.34 9.21 -0.81
CA MET A 151 6.09 9.68 0.35
C MET A 151 7.05 8.59 0.81
N SER A 152 8.18 8.98 1.41
CA SER A 152 9.11 8.00 1.97
C SER A 152 9.82 8.51 3.21
N TRP A 153 10.16 7.57 4.10
CA TRP A 153 10.82 7.83 5.38
C TRP A 153 11.85 6.74 5.64
N ASP A 154 13.02 7.12 6.15
CA ASP A 154 13.96 6.14 6.69
C ASP A 154 13.42 5.54 8.00
N VAL A 155 13.87 4.33 8.32
CA VAL A 155 13.59 3.65 9.58
C VAL A 155 14.93 3.17 10.14
N PRO A 156 15.75 4.08 10.68
CA PRO A 156 17.17 3.81 10.97
C PRO A 156 17.36 2.70 12.00
N GLY A 157 16.44 2.55 12.96
CA GLY A 157 16.53 1.51 13.99
C GLY A 157 16.51 0.07 13.47
N ILE A 158 16.05 -0.15 12.23
CA ILE A 158 16.03 -1.47 11.58
C ILE A 158 16.73 -1.48 10.22
N ASN A 159 17.50 -0.44 9.88
CA ASN A 159 18.09 -0.28 8.55
C ASN A 159 17.04 -0.42 7.43
N GLY A 160 15.90 0.25 7.60
CA GLY A 160 14.77 0.14 6.69
C GLY A 160 14.34 1.47 6.08
N ILE A 161 13.42 1.37 5.13
CA ILE A 161 12.77 2.47 4.43
C ILE A 161 11.29 2.12 4.32
N ASN A 162 10.41 3.08 4.62
CA ASN A 162 8.98 2.94 4.39
C ASN A 162 8.53 3.92 3.32
N PHE A 163 7.78 3.41 2.35
CA PHE A 163 7.11 4.19 1.32
C PHE A 163 5.60 4.20 1.57
N LEU A 164 4.94 5.30 1.22
CA LEU A 164 3.49 5.40 1.15
C LEU A 164 3.11 5.89 -0.24
N LEU A 165 2.40 5.05 -0.98
CA LEU A 165 1.91 5.32 -2.32
C LEU A 165 0.45 5.78 -2.19
N LYS A 166 0.20 7.09 -2.30
CA LYS A 166 -1.16 7.61 -2.17
C LYS A 166 -2.01 7.24 -3.38
N ASN A 167 -3.29 6.98 -3.12
CA ASN A 167 -4.34 6.63 -4.09
C ASN A 167 -3.89 5.56 -5.09
N SER A 168 -3.29 4.48 -4.58
CA SER A 168 -2.68 3.41 -5.38
C SER A 168 -3.47 2.11 -5.39
N LEU A 169 -4.60 2.07 -4.68
CA LEU A 169 -5.44 0.87 -4.56
C LEU A 169 -6.77 1.00 -5.27
N GLY A 170 -7.07 2.11 -5.96
CA GLY A 170 -8.29 2.27 -6.77
C GLY A 170 -9.59 2.33 -5.96
N GLY A 171 -9.54 2.85 -4.75
CA GLY A 171 -10.64 2.88 -3.76
C GLY A 171 -10.41 1.96 -2.55
N GLY A 172 -9.25 1.30 -2.46
CA GLY A 172 -8.90 0.37 -1.38
C GLY A 172 -9.77 -0.89 -1.33
N GLY A 173 -9.58 -1.71 -0.29
CA GLY A 173 -10.22 -3.04 -0.16
C GLY A 173 -11.75 -3.07 -0.31
N MET A 174 -12.43 -1.95 -0.08
CA MET A 174 -13.90 -1.86 -0.09
C MET A 174 -14.49 -1.56 -1.48
N SER A 175 -13.75 -0.86 -2.34
CA SER A 175 -14.30 -0.33 -3.61
C SER A 175 -13.38 -0.49 -4.81
N SER A 176 -12.19 -1.04 -4.59
CA SER A 176 -11.22 -1.29 -5.63
C SER A 176 -11.70 -2.28 -6.67
N LEU A 177 -11.42 -1.96 -7.93
CA LEU A 177 -11.57 -2.85 -9.07
C LEU A 177 -10.27 -3.56 -9.44
N ASN A 178 -9.18 -3.27 -8.72
CA ASN A 178 -7.86 -3.85 -8.96
C ASN A 178 -7.87 -5.34 -8.56
N ILE A 179 -6.97 -6.10 -9.17
CA ILE A 179 -6.75 -7.52 -8.84
C ILE A 179 -6.23 -7.67 -7.41
N ASP A 180 -5.38 -6.75 -6.97
CA ASP A 180 -4.83 -6.69 -5.61
C ASP A 180 -5.32 -5.43 -4.87
N PRO A 181 -6.55 -5.44 -4.35
CA PRO A 181 -7.18 -4.27 -3.73
C PRO A 181 -6.59 -3.92 -2.35
N GLN A 182 -5.68 -4.76 -1.82
CA GLN A 182 -5.01 -4.57 -0.53
C GLN A 182 -3.49 -4.31 -0.69
N GLY A 183 -2.98 -4.27 -1.93
CA GLY A 183 -1.56 -4.04 -2.22
C GLY A 183 -0.63 -5.09 -1.63
N LYS A 184 -1.10 -6.32 -1.36
CA LYS A 184 -0.29 -7.39 -0.72
C LYS A 184 0.85 -7.90 -1.61
N SER A 185 0.71 -7.73 -2.92
CA SER A 185 1.71 -8.11 -3.91
C SER A 185 2.74 -7.00 -4.18
N TYR A 186 2.48 -5.75 -3.80
CA TYR A 186 3.32 -4.62 -4.20
C TYR A 186 4.77 -4.76 -3.71
N ALA A 187 4.98 -5.25 -2.49
CA ALA A 187 6.33 -5.56 -2.02
C ALA A 187 7.00 -6.67 -2.86
N GLN A 188 6.26 -7.70 -3.25
CA GLN A 188 6.81 -8.77 -4.08
C GLN A 188 7.19 -8.27 -5.47
N GLN A 189 6.39 -7.38 -6.06
CA GLN A 189 6.75 -6.71 -7.31
C GLN A 189 8.04 -5.90 -7.13
N LEU A 190 8.11 -5.05 -6.09
CA LEU A 190 9.28 -4.21 -5.84
C LEU A 190 10.56 -5.03 -5.59
N LEU A 191 10.46 -6.25 -5.07
CA LEU A 191 11.62 -7.13 -4.86
C LEU A 191 12.33 -7.53 -6.17
N ASP A 192 11.67 -7.41 -7.32
CA ASP A 192 12.27 -7.60 -8.65
C ASP A 192 12.92 -6.31 -9.21
N HIS A 193 12.84 -5.19 -8.48
CA HIS A 193 13.49 -3.95 -8.89
C HIS A 193 15.01 -4.09 -8.81
N GLU A 194 15.70 -3.73 -9.88
CA GLU A 194 17.17 -3.78 -9.97
C GLU A 194 17.81 -2.68 -9.13
N ILE A 195 18.77 -3.06 -8.28
CA ILE A 195 19.53 -2.16 -7.43
C ILE A 195 20.98 -2.13 -7.90
N PRO A 196 21.48 -0.97 -8.37
CA PRO A 196 22.88 -0.81 -8.70
C PRO A 196 23.77 -0.91 -7.44
N ILE A 197 24.80 -1.74 -7.51
CA ILE A 197 25.75 -2.02 -6.41
C ILE A 197 27.20 -2.05 -6.92
N SER A 198 28.15 -2.03 -5.98
CA SER A 198 29.55 -2.24 -6.29
C SER A 198 29.87 -3.71 -6.59
N ASP A 199 30.92 -3.95 -7.39
CA ASP A 199 31.41 -5.28 -7.73
C ASP A 199 31.88 -6.06 -6.48
N SER A 200 32.40 -5.35 -5.46
CA SER A 200 32.76 -5.95 -4.17
C SER A 200 31.56 -6.57 -3.45
N ILE A 201 30.44 -5.86 -3.38
CA ILE A 201 29.21 -6.35 -2.74
C ILE A 201 28.58 -7.47 -3.56
N ALA A 202 28.65 -7.38 -4.90
CA ALA A 202 28.11 -8.40 -5.79
C ALA A 202 28.77 -9.77 -5.58
N LYS A 203 30.09 -9.80 -5.44
CA LYS A 203 30.87 -11.03 -5.18
C LYS A 203 30.55 -11.69 -3.83
N GLU A 204 30.02 -10.95 -2.87
CA GLU A 204 29.59 -11.49 -1.57
C GLU A 204 28.17 -12.08 -1.59
N LEU A 205 27.41 -11.89 -2.68
CA LEU A 205 26.02 -12.36 -2.82
C LEU A 205 25.88 -13.69 -3.57
N ASP A 206 26.98 -14.20 -4.13
CA ASP A 206 27.08 -15.50 -4.80
C ASP A 206 27.38 -16.63 -3.79
#